data_AF-A0A7S0QXA3-F1
#
_entry.id   AF-A0A7S0QXA3-F1
#
_cell.length_a   1.000
_cell.length_b   1.000
_cell.length_c   1.000
_cell.angle_alpha   90.00
_cell.angle_beta   90.00
_cell.angle_gamma   90.00
#
_symmetry.space_group_name_H-M   'P 1'
#
loop_
_entity.id
_entity.type
_entity.pdbx_description
1 polymer ?
#
loop_
_entity_poly.entity_id
_entity_poly.type
_entity_poly.pdbx_seq_one_letter_code
_entity_poly.pdbx_strand_id
1 'polypeptide(L)'
;MEPSDERQAKFHVIANPPKWAFTDSYVDTHLRHWDILEGSKLCRFRFDKRYHKLAAEEFLVDFFNDETVQETFKVMTEQKEWVSPGRVTGVECEVVPADVTSLEFFDRLSECEPPIVRLQ
;
A
#
# COMPACT_ATOMS: atom_id res chain seq x y z
N MET A 1 -14.70 -13.89 -29.35
CA MET A 1 -14.51 -14.25 -27.94
C MET A 1 -13.03 -14.56 -27.84
N GLU A 2 -12.24 -13.57 -27.44
CA GLU A 2 -10.78 -13.72 -27.35
C GLU A 2 -10.45 -14.69 -26.22
N PRO A 3 -9.46 -15.59 -26.38
CA PRO A 3 -9.08 -16.50 -25.32
C PRO A 3 -8.55 -15.68 -24.14
N SER A 4 -9.14 -15.88 -22.97
CA SER A 4 -8.61 -15.34 -21.72
C SER A 4 -7.16 -15.80 -21.57
N ASP A 5 -6.23 -14.86 -21.51
CA ASP A 5 -4.82 -15.13 -21.26
C ASP A 5 -4.71 -15.83 -19.88
N GLU A 6 -4.63 -17.16 -19.89
CA GLU A 6 -4.53 -18.04 -18.70
C GLU A 6 -3.18 -17.92 -17.99
N ARG A 7 -2.33 -16.97 -18.39
CA ARG A 7 -1.05 -16.72 -17.74
C ARG A 7 -1.25 -16.03 -16.40
N GLN A 8 -0.55 -16.52 -15.39
CA GLN A 8 -0.47 -15.90 -14.08
C GLN A 8 0.21 -14.53 -14.20
N ALA A 9 -0.33 -13.52 -13.54
CA ALA A 9 0.22 -12.16 -13.61
C ALA A 9 1.62 -12.15 -12.98
N LYS A 10 2.57 -11.45 -13.61
CA LYS A 10 3.90 -11.26 -13.05
C LYS A 10 4.05 -9.86 -12.47
N PHE A 11 4.63 -9.77 -11.27
CA PHE A 11 4.77 -8.50 -10.58
C PHE A 11 6.23 -8.01 -10.57
N HIS A 12 6.39 -6.71 -10.77
CA HIS A 12 7.68 -6.04 -10.83
C HIS A 12 7.71 -4.88 -9.86
N VAL A 13 8.71 -4.83 -8.98
CA VAL A 13 8.93 -3.69 -8.09
C VAL A 13 9.25 -2.45 -8.93
N ILE A 14 8.62 -1.33 -8.57
CA ILE A 14 8.94 -0.02 -9.14
C ILE A 14 9.42 0.91 -8.02
N ALA A 15 10.41 1.74 -8.35
CA ALA A 15 10.93 2.72 -7.41
C ALA A 15 9.87 3.74 -7.00
N ASN A 16 9.97 4.23 -5.77
CA ASN A 16 9.18 5.37 -5.34
C ASN A 16 9.60 6.63 -6.12
N PRO A 17 8.67 7.54 -6.44
CA PRO A 17 9.00 8.78 -7.10
C PRO A 17 9.88 9.63 -6.18
N PRO A 18 10.73 10.52 -6.73
CA PRO A 18 11.62 11.36 -5.91
C PRO A 18 10.88 12.29 -4.95
N LYS A 19 9.68 12.74 -5.34
CA LYS A 19 8.78 13.55 -4.51
C LYS A 19 7.44 12.85 -4.39
N TRP A 20 7.07 12.52 -3.16
CA TRP A 20 5.81 11.85 -2.83
C TRP A 20 5.48 12.01 -1.34
N ALA A 21 4.27 11.61 -0.95
CA ALA A 21 3.70 11.87 0.38
C ALA A 21 4.64 11.47 1.53
N PHE A 22 5.30 10.31 1.49
CA PHE A 22 6.15 9.85 2.59
C PHE A 22 7.56 10.45 2.63
N THR A 23 7.90 11.32 1.65
CA THR A 23 9.15 12.11 1.66
C THR A 23 8.90 13.58 1.98
N ASP A 24 7.63 13.97 2.10
CA ASP A 24 7.25 15.32 2.45
C ASP A 24 7.30 15.48 3.98
N SER A 25 8.06 16.45 4.48
CA SER A 25 8.30 16.63 5.92
C SER A 25 7.02 16.93 6.70
N TYR A 26 6.07 17.61 6.07
CA TYR A 26 4.79 17.91 6.69
C TYR A 26 3.93 16.64 6.79
N VAL A 27 3.88 15.82 5.75
CA VAL A 27 3.15 14.54 5.79
C VAL A 27 3.81 13.55 6.75
N ASP A 28 5.15 13.46 6.78
CA ASP A 28 5.89 12.61 7.75
C ASP A 28 5.51 12.95 9.19
N THR A 29 5.40 14.24 9.52
CA THR A 29 5.00 14.70 10.87
C THR A 29 3.63 14.17 11.27
N HIS A 30 2.65 14.20 10.34
CA HIS A 30 1.29 13.71 10.61
C HIS A 30 1.23 12.19 10.68
N LEU A 31 1.96 11.48 9.80
CA LEU A 31 2.04 10.02 9.84
C LEU A 31 2.67 9.51 11.14
N ARG A 32 3.61 10.26 11.73
CA ARG A 32 4.14 10.00 13.08
C ARG A 32 3.12 10.32 14.16
N HIS A 33 2.44 11.47 14.06
CA HIS A 33 1.41 11.87 15.01
C HIS A 33 0.29 10.81 15.14
N TRP A 34 -0.06 10.17 14.02
CA TRP A 34 -1.08 9.12 13.97
C TRP A 34 -0.56 7.70 14.22
N ASP A 35 0.72 7.54 14.58
CA ASP A 35 1.37 6.23 14.80
C ASP A 35 1.27 5.28 13.58
N ILE A 36 1.16 5.84 12.38
CA ILE A 36 1.07 5.07 11.13
C ILE A 36 2.45 4.74 10.60
N LEU A 37 3.42 5.66 10.76
CA LEU A 37 4.70 5.55 10.08
C LEU A 37 5.54 4.36 10.56
N GLU A 38 5.60 4.12 11.86
CA GLU A 38 6.36 2.98 12.42
C GLU A 38 5.73 1.64 12.02
N GLY A 39 4.39 1.64 11.91
CA GLY A 39 3.53 0.53 11.52
C GLY A 39 3.62 0.11 10.05
N SER A 40 4.14 0.97 9.17
CA SER A 40 3.83 0.91 7.75
C SER A 40 5.03 0.64 6.87
N LYS A 41 4.82 -0.22 5.88
CA LYS A 41 5.76 -0.41 4.76
C LYS A 41 5.02 -0.17 3.45
N LEU A 42 5.52 0.77 2.65
CA LEU A 42 5.00 0.96 1.30
C LEU A 42 5.88 0.26 0.27
N CYS A 43 5.24 -0.51 -0.60
CA CYS A 43 5.83 -1.08 -1.80
C CYS A 43 4.98 -0.70 -3.02
N ARG A 44 5.64 -0.47 -4.15
CA ARG A 44 4.95 -0.18 -5.42
C ARG A 44 5.31 -1.26 -6.42
N PHE A 45 4.29 -1.74 -7.13
CA PHE A 45 4.43 -2.79 -8.12
C PHE A 45 3.77 -2.40 -9.43
N ARG A 46 4.27 -2.96 -10.52
CA ARG A 46 3.62 -3.00 -11.83
C ARG A 46 3.44 -4.46 -12.22
N PHE A 47 2.32 -4.77 -12.89
CA PHE A 47 2.06 -6.10 -13.43
C PHE A 47 1.67 -6.02 -14.91
N ASP A 48 1.73 -7.15 -15.58
CA ASP A 48 1.59 -7.31 -17.04
C ASP A 48 0.17 -7.68 -17.50
N LYS A 49 -0.69 -8.13 -16.59
CA LYS A 49 -2.07 -8.53 -16.86
C LYS A 49 -3.04 -7.33 -16.81
N ARG A 50 -4.18 -7.43 -17.49
CA ARG A 50 -5.30 -6.47 -17.32
C ARG A 50 -6.06 -6.80 -16.05
N TYR A 51 -6.32 -5.79 -15.22
CA TYR A 51 -7.14 -5.93 -14.02
C TYR A 51 -8.63 -5.76 -14.32
N HIS A 52 -9.44 -6.61 -13.72
CA HIS A 52 -10.89 -6.53 -13.74
C HIS A 52 -11.43 -6.61 -12.31
N LYS A 53 -12.38 -5.72 -11.96
CA LYS A 53 -12.89 -5.61 -10.57
C LYS A 53 -13.49 -6.91 -10.03
N LEU A 54 -14.16 -7.69 -10.88
CA LEU A 54 -14.74 -8.98 -10.50
C LEU A 54 -13.70 -10.06 -10.19
N ALA A 55 -12.43 -9.85 -10.57
CA ALA A 55 -11.33 -10.77 -10.33
C ALA A 55 -10.39 -10.24 -9.23
N ALA A 56 -10.90 -9.42 -8.29
CA ALA A 56 -10.09 -8.82 -7.24
C ALA A 56 -9.44 -9.88 -6.32
N GLU A 57 -10.20 -10.90 -5.91
CA GLU A 57 -9.68 -11.96 -5.05
C GLU A 57 -8.61 -12.80 -5.75
N GLU A 58 -8.88 -13.23 -6.99
CA GLU A 58 -7.91 -13.95 -7.82
C GLU A 58 -6.62 -13.12 -8.00
N PHE A 59 -6.77 -11.84 -8.31
CA PHE A 59 -5.64 -10.91 -8.40
C PHE A 59 -4.84 -10.83 -7.09
N LEU A 60 -5.50 -10.74 -5.93
CA LEU A 60 -4.83 -10.65 -4.64
C LEU A 60 -4.13 -11.96 -4.28
N VAL A 61 -4.74 -13.11 -4.57
CA VAL A 61 -4.11 -14.43 -4.38
C VAL A 61 -2.86 -14.55 -5.25
N ASP A 62 -2.93 -14.17 -6.53
CA ASP A 62 -1.78 -14.14 -7.42
C ASP A 62 -0.71 -13.16 -6.94
N PHE A 63 -1.12 -11.95 -6.56
CA PHE A 63 -0.22 -10.91 -6.06
C PHE A 63 0.55 -11.38 -4.82
N PHE A 64 -0.14 -11.87 -3.80
CA PHE A 64 0.54 -12.28 -2.58
C PHE A 64 1.37 -13.54 -2.77
N ASN A 65 1.11 -14.38 -3.77
CA ASN A 65 1.93 -15.58 -4.02
C ASN A 65 3.05 -15.38 -5.05
N ASP A 66 3.16 -14.21 -5.68
CA ASP A 66 4.27 -13.89 -6.56
C ASP A 66 5.59 -13.81 -5.78
N GLU A 67 6.66 -14.39 -6.33
CA GLU A 67 7.98 -14.47 -5.70
C GLU A 67 8.56 -13.08 -5.39
N THR A 68 8.43 -12.14 -6.33
CA THR A 68 8.94 -10.77 -6.17
C THR A 68 8.17 -10.04 -5.07
N VAL A 69 6.88 -10.29 -4.96
CA VAL A 69 6.04 -9.73 -3.91
C VAL A 69 6.39 -10.33 -2.55
N GLN A 70 6.53 -11.65 -2.42
CA GLN A 70 6.95 -12.30 -1.17
C GLN A 70 8.31 -11.81 -0.67
N GLU A 71 9.26 -11.56 -1.58
CA GLU A 71 10.57 -11.03 -1.22
C GLU A 71 10.50 -9.57 -0.72
N THR A 72 9.66 -8.74 -1.35
CA THR A 72 9.66 -7.29 -1.14
C THR A 72 8.65 -6.83 -0.10
N PHE A 73 7.41 -7.30 -0.21
CA PHE A 73 6.30 -6.97 0.67
C PHE A 73 6.48 -7.70 2.00
N LYS A 74 6.48 -6.94 3.10
CA LYS A 74 6.65 -7.47 4.45
C LYS A 74 5.51 -6.99 5.32
N VAL A 75 5.12 -7.85 6.24
CA VAL A 75 4.13 -7.57 7.28
C VAL A 75 4.85 -7.53 8.61
N MET A 76 4.34 -6.75 9.55
CA MET A 76 4.91 -6.66 10.89
C MET A 76 4.17 -7.61 11.84
N THR A 77 4.93 -8.40 12.59
CA THR A 77 4.41 -9.28 13.64
C THR A 77 4.15 -8.51 14.93
N GLU A 78 3.46 -9.14 15.88
CA GLU A 78 3.23 -8.59 17.23
C GLU A 78 4.55 -8.30 17.97
N GLN A 79 5.63 -9.03 17.62
CA GLN A 79 6.97 -8.84 18.14
C GLN A 79 7.73 -7.68 17.46
N LYS A 80 7.06 -6.90 16.60
CA LYS A 80 7.64 -5.80 15.80
C LYS A 80 8.72 -6.25 14.81
N GLU A 81 8.60 -7.47 14.29
CA GLU A 81 9.52 -8.00 13.29
C GLU A 81 8.88 -7.98 11.90
N TRP A 82 9.65 -7.56 10.89
CA TRP A 82 9.20 -7.56 9.50
C TRP A 82 9.43 -8.92 8.85
N VAL A 83 8.35 -9.61 8.49
CA VAL A 83 8.39 -10.96 7.93
C VAL A 83 7.66 -11.04 6.59
N SER A 84 7.91 -12.11 5.84
CA SER A 84 7.11 -12.42 4.64
C SER A 84 5.67 -12.72 5.05
N PRO A 85 4.66 -12.34 4.24
CA PRO A 85 3.28 -12.74 4.51
C PRO A 85 3.08 -14.26 4.49
N GLY A 86 3.98 -15.00 3.82
CA GLY A 86 3.86 -16.45 3.67
C GLY A 86 2.85 -16.83 2.58
N ARG A 87 2.75 -18.13 2.28
CA ARG A 87 1.88 -18.60 1.19
C ARG A 87 0.41 -18.31 1.52
N VAL A 88 -0.26 -17.59 0.62
CA VAL A 88 -1.67 -17.23 0.77
C VAL A 88 -2.54 -18.30 0.11
N THR A 89 -3.47 -18.88 0.88
CA THR A 89 -4.39 -19.93 0.39
C THR A 89 -5.79 -19.42 0.08
N GLY A 90 -6.10 -18.19 0.51
CA GLY A 90 -7.39 -17.55 0.29
C GLY A 90 -7.30 -16.08 0.70
N VAL A 91 -8.16 -15.27 0.09
CA VAL A 91 -8.29 -13.85 0.37
C VAL A 91 -9.77 -13.53 0.43
N GLU A 92 -10.17 -12.75 1.43
CA GLU A 92 -11.49 -12.11 1.47
C GLU A 92 -11.30 -10.64 1.15
N CYS A 93 -12.09 -10.11 0.21
CA CYS A 93 -12.04 -8.70 -0.15
C CYS A 93 -13.39 -8.03 0.07
N GLU A 94 -13.35 -6.85 0.70
CA GLU A 94 -14.52 -5.99 0.84
C GLU A 94 -14.26 -4.68 0.09
N VAL A 95 -15.18 -4.30 -0.78
CA VAL A 95 -15.13 -3.00 -1.44
C VAL A 95 -15.66 -1.96 -0.45
N VAL A 96 -14.73 -1.22 0.16
CA VAL A 96 -15.10 -0.12 1.05
C VAL A 96 -15.64 1.05 0.20
N PRO A 97 -16.90 1.50 0.42
CA PRO A 97 -17.41 2.69 -0.23
C PRO A 97 -16.62 3.91 0.29
N ALA A 98 -15.83 4.50 -0.60
CA ALA A 98 -14.97 5.65 -0.29
C ALA A 98 -15.71 6.99 -0.50
N ASP A 99 -17.02 7.01 -0.28
CA ASP A 99 -17.91 8.16 -0.44
C ASP A 99 -17.95 9.06 0.81
N VAL A 100 -17.61 8.52 1.99
CA VAL A 100 -17.48 9.29 3.23
C VAL A 100 -16.02 9.39 3.66
N THR A 101 -15.33 10.44 3.21
CA THR A 101 -14.02 10.86 3.70
C THR A 101 -14.17 11.78 4.91
N SER A 102 -14.84 11.30 5.97
CA SER A 102 -14.81 12.02 7.25
C SER A 102 -13.41 11.89 7.85
N LEU A 103 -12.54 12.82 7.46
CA LEU A 103 -11.26 13.08 8.12
C LEU A 103 -11.48 13.87 9.42
N GLU A 104 -12.68 13.95 10.00
CA GLU A 104 -12.88 14.70 11.25
C GLU A 104 -12.06 14.14 12.42
N PHE A 105 -11.66 12.86 12.35
CA PHE A 105 -10.77 12.22 13.32
C PHE A 105 -9.27 12.52 13.09
N PHE A 106 -8.89 12.97 11.89
CA PHE A 106 -7.50 13.17 11.49
C PHE A 106 -7.26 14.63 11.11
N ASP A 107 -6.18 15.23 11.58
CA ASP A 107 -5.78 16.55 11.10
C ASP A 107 -5.67 16.55 9.57
N ARG A 108 -6.42 17.41 8.88
CA ARG A 108 -6.49 17.37 7.42
C ARG A 108 -5.15 17.85 6.84
N LEU A 109 -4.46 16.94 6.14
CA LEU A 109 -3.16 17.20 5.47
C LEU A 109 -3.20 18.35 4.44
N SER A 110 -4.38 18.72 3.95
CA SER A 110 -4.53 19.85 3.02
C SER A 110 -4.82 21.19 3.71
N GLU A 111 -5.13 21.17 5.01
CA GLU A 111 -5.64 22.33 5.75
C GLU A 111 -4.74 22.73 6.93
N CYS A 112 -3.84 21.86 7.40
CA CYS A 112 -2.85 22.28 8.40
C CYS A 112 -1.76 23.15 7.76
N GLU A 113 -1.51 24.35 8.33
CA GLU A 113 -0.42 25.22 7.91
C GLU A 113 0.94 24.53 8.13
N PRO A 114 1.93 24.68 7.22
CA PRO A 114 3.25 24.12 7.44
C PRO A 114 3.85 24.70 8.73
N PRO A 115 4.51 23.88 9.58
CA PRO A 115 5.07 24.36 10.83
C PRO A 115 6.08 25.48 10.56
N ILE A 116 5.88 26.64 11.20
CA ILE A 116 6.82 27.76 11.14
C ILE A 116 8.08 27.35 11.89
N VAL A 117 9.10 26.89 11.16
CA VAL A 117 10.43 26.65 11.72
C VAL A 117 11.11 28.01 11.91
N ARG A 118 11.18 28.50 13.15
CA ARG A 118 12.03 29.64 13.49
C ARG A 118 13.46 29.11 13.66
N LEU A 119 14.34 29.50 12.74
CA LEU A 119 15.77 29.27 12.87
C LEU A 119 16.27 30.05 14.09
N GLN A 120 16.82 29.33 15.09
CA GLN A 120 17.57 29.92 16.21
C GLN A 120 19.02 30.14 15.80
#